data_AF-A0A836Q0X8-F1
#
_entry.id   AF-A0A836Q0X8-F1
#
_cell.length_a   1.000
_cell.length_b   1.000
_cell.length_c   1.000
_cell.angle_alpha   90.00
_cell.angle_beta   90.00
_cell.angle_gamma   90.00
#
_symmetry.space_group_name_H-M   'P 1'
#
loop_
_entity.id
_entity.type
_entity.pdbx_description
1 polymer ?
#
loop_
_entity_poly.entity_id
_entity_poly.type
_entity_poly.pdbx_seq_one_letter_code
_entity_poly.pdbx_strand_id
1 'polypeptide(L)'
;MELTLLIPWISLPGLGVVSASIPHVERIPTLRELTKLYADLMPIIQQSCTADRPMTELKTLTELLALFSEASRRAQERIGIVNQLVMHIEELSYMEYDFLYDKNKRLLSIGYNADEKRVDASYYDLLASEARLCNFVAIAQGQLPQESWFALGRSLTTAGGNPVLFSWSGSMFEYLMPLLVMPNFKNTLLDQTYL
;
A
#
# COMPACT_ATOMS: atom_id res chain seq x y z
N MET A 1 -4.72 -7.95 -22.20
CA MET A 1 -4.14 -8.32 -20.90
C MET A 1 -3.13 -7.22 -20.53
N GLU A 2 -3.06 -6.74 -19.28
CA GLU A 2 -2.16 -5.63 -18.86
C GLU A 2 -0.69 -5.84 -19.31
N LEU A 3 -0.22 -7.08 -19.39
CA LEU A 3 1.10 -7.44 -19.91
C LEU A 3 1.35 -6.96 -21.35
N THR A 4 0.38 -7.07 -22.26
CA THR A 4 0.54 -6.58 -23.65
C THR A 4 0.50 -5.06 -23.74
N LEU A 5 0.01 -4.37 -22.69
CA LEU A 5 0.02 -2.91 -22.61
C LEU A 5 1.41 -2.40 -22.20
N LEU A 6 2.03 -3.01 -21.19
CA LEU A 6 3.33 -2.59 -20.66
C LEU A 6 4.53 -3.20 -21.42
N ILE A 7 4.34 -4.36 -22.05
CA ILE A 7 5.37 -5.10 -22.77
C ILE A 7 4.85 -5.42 -24.19
N PRO A 8 4.59 -4.40 -25.03
CA PRO A 8 3.93 -4.60 -26.32
C PRO A 8 4.76 -5.41 -27.33
N TRP A 9 6.09 -5.49 -27.16
CA TRP A 9 6.98 -6.24 -28.06
C TRP A 9 6.89 -7.75 -27.92
N ILE A 10 6.23 -8.28 -26.88
CA ILE A 10 6.04 -9.74 -26.74
C ILE A 10 5.25 -10.33 -27.92
N SER A 11 4.45 -9.50 -28.59
CA SER A 11 3.65 -9.88 -29.77
C SER A 11 4.34 -9.52 -31.09
N LEU A 12 5.58 -9.02 -31.08
CA LEU A 12 6.29 -8.59 -32.28
C LEU A 12 6.77 -9.80 -33.11
N PRO A 13 6.34 -9.97 -34.37
CA PRO A 13 6.84 -11.01 -35.24
C PRO A 13 8.34 -10.82 -35.51
N GLY A 14 9.11 -11.91 -35.43
CA GLY A 14 10.56 -11.87 -35.67
C GLY A 14 11.39 -11.41 -34.47
N LEU A 15 10.80 -11.17 -33.30
CA LEU A 15 11.52 -10.81 -32.08
C LEU A 15 12.64 -11.81 -31.75
N GLY A 16 12.39 -13.12 -31.91
CA GLY A 16 13.38 -14.16 -31.63
C GLY A 16 14.62 -14.13 -32.53
N VAL A 17 14.55 -13.48 -33.71
CA VAL A 17 15.70 -13.32 -34.61
C VAL A 17 16.62 -12.20 -34.13
N VAL A 18 16.04 -11.14 -33.56
CA VAL A 18 16.78 -9.96 -33.11
C VAL A 18 17.09 -9.97 -31.61
N SER A 19 16.42 -10.82 -30.81
CA SER A 19 16.55 -10.88 -29.35
C SER A 19 17.96 -11.24 -28.90
N ALA A 20 18.69 -12.06 -29.65
CA ALA A 20 20.08 -12.42 -29.34
C ALA A 20 21.03 -11.21 -29.35
N SER A 21 20.69 -10.14 -30.09
CA SER A 21 21.46 -8.90 -30.16
C SER A 21 21.04 -7.86 -29.11
N ILE A 22 19.97 -8.11 -28.36
CA ILE A 22 19.33 -7.10 -27.49
C ILE A 22 19.19 -7.66 -26.07
N PRO A 23 19.99 -7.17 -25.12
CA PRO A 23 19.87 -7.60 -23.74
C PRO A 23 18.51 -7.21 -23.15
N HIS A 24 18.05 -7.97 -22.16
CA HIS A 24 16.86 -7.71 -21.35
C HIS A 24 15.48 -7.92 -22.02
N VAL A 25 15.41 -8.36 -23.28
CA VAL A 25 14.14 -8.71 -23.94
C VAL A 25 13.50 -9.98 -23.35
N GLU A 26 14.29 -10.86 -22.76
CA GLU A 26 13.87 -12.18 -22.27
C GLU A 26 13.36 -12.18 -20.81
N ARG A 27 13.54 -11.07 -20.07
CA ARG A 27 13.08 -10.95 -18.67
C ARG A 27 11.85 -10.05 -18.58
N ILE A 28 11.04 -10.26 -17.54
CA ILE A 28 9.96 -9.34 -17.20
C ILE A 28 10.56 -8.15 -16.44
N PRO A 29 10.57 -6.93 -17.01
CA PRO A 29 11.12 -5.75 -16.33
C PRO A 29 10.15 -5.23 -15.26
N THR A 30 10.70 -4.56 -14.25
CA THR A 30 9.91 -3.76 -13.33
C THR A 30 9.40 -2.49 -14.02
N LEU A 31 8.35 -1.87 -13.46
CA LEU A 31 7.81 -0.62 -14.00
C LEU A 31 8.86 0.50 -14.03
N ARG A 32 9.80 0.52 -13.07
CA ARG A 32 10.89 1.49 -13.00
C ARG A 32 11.99 1.25 -14.03
N GLU A 33 12.21 0.00 -14.42
CA GLU A 33 13.13 -0.33 -15.51
C GLU A 33 12.50 0.01 -16.86
N LEU A 34 11.20 -0.23 -17.03
CA LEU A 34 10.48 0.15 -18.24
C LEU A 34 10.60 1.64 -18.57
N THR A 35 10.63 2.53 -17.57
CA THR A 35 10.76 3.97 -17.85
C THR A 35 12.09 4.39 -18.48
N LYS A 36 13.13 3.56 -18.34
CA LYS A 36 14.48 3.80 -18.85
C LYS A 36 14.79 2.95 -20.09
N LEU A 37 13.99 1.93 -20.35
CA LEU A 37 14.23 0.91 -21.37
C LEU A 37 14.55 1.49 -22.75
N TYR A 38 13.77 2.47 -23.20
CA TYR A 38 14.04 3.12 -24.49
C TYR A 38 15.39 3.82 -24.52
N ALA A 39 15.73 4.59 -23.49
CA ALA A 39 17.00 5.32 -23.43
C ALA A 39 18.19 4.36 -23.36
N ASP A 40 18.05 3.25 -22.63
CA ASP A 40 19.11 2.26 -22.45
C ASP A 40 19.33 1.41 -23.72
N LEU A 41 18.27 1.03 -24.43
CA LEU A 41 18.35 0.12 -25.59
C LEU A 41 18.44 0.83 -26.95
N MET A 42 18.06 2.11 -27.05
CA MET A 42 18.20 2.90 -28.26
C MET A 42 19.62 2.87 -28.87
N PRO A 43 20.71 3.15 -28.13
CA PRO A 43 22.05 3.13 -28.71
C PRO A 43 22.47 1.73 -29.18
N ILE A 44 22.06 0.68 -28.45
CA ILE A 44 22.38 -0.72 -28.77
C ILE A 44 21.70 -1.12 -30.09
N ILE A 45 20.42 -0.77 -30.25
CA ILE A 45 19.68 -1.09 -31.47
C ILE A 45 20.20 -0.28 -32.65
N GLN A 46 20.52 1.01 -32.47
CA GLN A 46 21.12 1.84 -33.53
C GLN A 46 22.46 1.26 -34.01
N GLN A 47 23.32 0.82 -33.08
CA GLN A 47 24.59 0.16 -33.42
C GLN A 47 24.38 -1.18 -34.14
N SER A 48 23.27 -1.85 -33.87
CA SER A 48 22.88 -3.12 -34.50
C SER A 48 22.33 -2.96 -35.91
N CYS A 49 21.95 -1.75 -36.34
CA CYS A 49 21.47 -1.46 -37.68
C CYS A 49 22.65 -1.25 -38.65
N THR A 50 23.22 -2.34 -39.16
CA THR A 50 24.31 -2.32 -40.15
C THR A 50 23.78 -2.48 -41.59
N ALA A 51 24.52 -1.96 -42.58
CA ALA A 51 24.12 -2.02 -44.00
C ALA A 51 24.00 -3.45 -44.56
N ASP A 52 24.73 -4.41 -43.98
CA ASP A 52 24.70 -5.82 -44.39
C ASP A 52 23.51 -6.61 -43.83
N ARG A 53 22.67 -5.98 -43.00
CA ARG A 53 21.57 -6.66 -42.31
C ARG A 53 20.34 -6.80 -43.22
N PRO A 54 19.62 -7.95 -43.19
CA PRO A 54 18.40 -8.12 -43.96
C PRO A 54 17.35 -7.04 -43.67
N MET A 55 16.66 -6.57 -44.71
CA MET A 55 15.63 -5.52 -44.59
C MET A 55 14.51 -5.90 -43.61
N THR A 56 14.19 -7.19 -43.50
CA THR A 56 13.21 -7.73 -42.55
C THR A 56 13.64 -7.51 -41.10
N GLU A 57 14.91 -7.74 -40.76
CA GLU A 57 15.45 -7.51 -39.43
C GLU A 57 15.54 -6.01 -39.10
N LEU A 58 15.97 -5.17 -40.07
CA LEU A 58 16.00 -3.72 -39.90
C LEU A 58 14.60 -3.15 -39.60
N LYS A 59 13.57 -3.68 -40.27
CA LYS A 59 12.17 -3.35 -39.98
C LYS A 59 11.77 -3.77 -38.56
N THR A 60 12.08 -5.00 -38.16
CA THR A 60 11.79 -5.49 -36.79
C THR A 60 12.48 -4.65 -35.72
N LEU A 61 13.75 -4.25 -35.92
CA LEU A 61 14.49 -3.38 -34.98
C LEU A 61 13.86 -1.99 -34.86
N THR A 62 13.40 -1.42 -35.98
CA THR A 62 12.73 -0.12 -36.01
C THR A 62 11.38 -0.18 -35.28
N GLU A 63 10.60 -1.24 -35.52
CA GLU A 63 9.34 -1.48 -34.83
C GLU A 63 9.56 -1.72 -33.33
N LEU A 64 10.60 -2.45 -32.96
CA LEU A 64 10.96 -2.71 -31.57
C LEU A 64 11.32 -1.42 -30.81
N LEU A 65 12.07 -0.50 -31.43
CA LEU A 65 12.36 0.81 -30.84
C LEU A 65 11.09 1.62 -30.58
N ALA A 66 10.16 1.63 -31.52
CA ALA A 66 8.87 2.31 -31.34
C ALA A 66 8.09 1.70 -30.16
N LEU A 67 8.10 0.37 -30.04
CA LEU A 67 7.43 -0.34 -28.95
C LEU A 67 8.10 -0.08 -27.58
N PHE A 68 9.43 0.01 -27.51
CA PHE A 68 10.14 0.40 -26.29
C PHE A 68 9.85 1.84 -25.88
N SER A 69 9.79 2.76 -26.84
CA SER A 69 9.41 4.16 -26.58
C SER A 69 8.01 4.22 -25.97
N GLU A 70 7.06 3.51 -26.57
CA GLU A 70 5.68 3.51 -26.10
C GLU A 70 5.53 2.86 -24.72
N ALA A 71 6.24 1.76 -24.46
CA ALA A 71 6.26 1.13 -23.14
C ALA A 71 6.89 2.03 -22.07
N SER A 72 7.99 2.72 -22.41
CA SER A 72 8.64 3.67 -21.50
C SER A 72 7.70 4.81 -21.13
N ARG A 73 6.99 5.37 -22.11
CA ARG A 73 5.96 6.40 -21.91
C ARG A 73 4.84 5.91 -20.99
N ARG A 74 4.25 4.73 -21.28
CA ARG A 74 3.18 4.14 -20.47
C ARG A 74 3.62 3.87 -19.04
N ALA A 75 4.85 3.39 -18.85
CA ALA A 75 5.40 3.14 -17.53
C ALA A 75 5.58 4.43 -16.73
N GLN A 76 6.06 5.51 -17.38
CA GLN A 76 6.18 6.83 -16.77
C GLN A 76 4.81 7.38 -16.35
N GLU A 77 3.80 7.26 -17.20
CA GLU A 77 2.42 7.66 -16.88
C GLU A 77 1.86 6.88 -15.69
N ARG A 78 2.04 5.55 -15.67
CA ARG A 78 1.59 4.71 -14.56
C ARG A 78 2.28 5.05 -13.24
N ILE A 79 3.59 5.31 -13.27
CA ILE A 79 4.32 5.81 -12.09
C ILE A 79 3.78 7.17 -11.65
N GLY A 80 3.50 8.07 -12.60
CA GLY A 80 2.88 9.36 -12.32
C GLY A 80 1.55 9.21 -11.57
N ILE A 81 0.66 8.34 -12.05
CA ILE A 81 -0.62 8.04 -11.39
C ILE A 81 -0.40 7.44 -10.00
N VAL A 82 0.51 6.47 -9.86
CA VAL A 82 0.81 5.86 -8.55
C VAL A 82 1.29 6.92 -7.56
N ASN A 83 2.19 7.81 -7.96
CA ASN A 83 2.68 8.88 -7.09
C ASN A 83 1.55 9.86 -6.71
N GLN A 84 0.66 10.21 -7.63
CA GLN A 84 -0.52 11.03 -7.32
C GLN A 84 -1.44 10.35 -6.31
N LEU A 85 -1.70 9.04 -6.49
CA LEU A 85 -2.51 8.27 -5.55
C LEU A 85 -1.85 8.17 -4.17
N VAL A 86 -0.53 7.97 -4.11
CA VAL A 86 0.21 7.95 -2.84
C VAL A 86 0.04 9.28 -2.11
N MET A 87 0.26 10.42 -2.79
CA MET A 87 0.07 11.74 -2.17
C MET A 87 -1.37 11.94 -1.66
N HIS A 88 -2.36 11.50 -2.44
CA HIS A 88 -3.76 11.63 -2.03
C HIS A 88 -4.10 10.72 -0.84
N ILE A 89 -3.57 9.50 -0.80
CA ILE A 89 -3.73 8.59 0.35
C ILE A 89 -3.04 9.15 1.58
N GLU A 90 -1.85 9.74 1.45
CA GLU A 90 -1.14 10.38 2.56
C GLU A 90 -1.98 11.53 3.15
N GLU A 91 -2.53 12.40 2.31
CA GLU A 91 -3.43 13.49 2.74
C GLU A 91 -4.68 12.95 3.46
N LEU A 92 -5.34 11.94 2.88
CA LEU A 92 -6.52 11.31 3.48
C LEU A 92 -6.22 10.52 4.76
N SER A 93 -4.98 10.06 4.94
CA SER A 93 -4.56 9.28 6.11
C SER A 93 -4.33 10.14 7.35
N TYR A 94 -4.19 11.45 7.17
CA TYR A 94 -3.97 12.38 8.27
C TYR A 94 -5.33 12.95 8.73
N MET A 95 -5.77 12.53 9.91
CA MET A 95 -7.07 12.91 10.48
C MET A 95 -6.89 13.94 11.59
N GLU A 96 -7.76 14.94 11.69
CA GLU A 96 -7.74 15.84 12.85
C GLU A 96 -8.36 15.15 14.08
N TYR A 97 -7.54 14.73 15.04
CA TYR A 97 -8.03 14.07 16.25
C TYR A 97 -8.45 15.04 17.36
N ASP A 98 -7.99 16.29 17.32
CA ASP A 98 -8.10 17.25 18.42
C ASP A 98 -9.56 17.50 18.85
N PHE A 99 -10.51 17.50 17.92
CA PHE A 99 -11.92 17.74 18.24
C PHE A 99 -12.63 16.52 18.87
N LEU A 100 -12.07 15.32 18.70
CA LEU A 100 -12.57 14.08 19.32
C LEU A 100 -11.83 13.76 20.63
N TYR A 101 -10.65 14.33 20.84
CA TYR A 101 -9.77 13.95 21.94
C TYR A 101 -10.06 14.73 23.23
N ASP A 102 -10.46 14.02 24.28
CA ASP A 102 -10.58 14.57 25.62
C ASP A 102 -9.23 14.49 26.34
N LYS A 103 -8.60 15.64 26.56
CA LYS A 103 -7.26 15.75 27.19
C LYS A 103 -7.23 15.31 28.66
N ASN A 104 -8.35 15.41 29.37
CA ASN A 104 -8.43 15.03 30.78
C ASN A 104 -8.51 13.50 30.91
N LYS A 105 -9.37 12.88 30.09
CA LYS A 105 -9.54 11.42 30.06
C LYS A 105 -8.43 10.72 29.29
N ARG A 106 -7.79 11.44 28.37
CA ARG A 106 -6.82 10.93 27.40
C ARG A 106 -7.43 9.85 26.48
N LEU A 107 -8.69 10.06 26.10
CA LEU A 107 -9.46 9.14 25.28
C LEU A 107 -10.09 9.89 24.10
N LEU A 108 -10.37 9.16 23.03
CA LEU A 108 -11.17 9.66 21.91
C LEU A 108 -12.66 9.43 22.19
N SER A 109 -13.49 10.43 21.89
CA SER A 109 -14.93 10.26 21.80
C SER A 109 -15.29 9.33 20.63
N ILE A 110 -16.40 8.61 20.75
CA ILE A 110 -16.89 7.67 19.72
C ILE A 110 -17.41 8.42 18.49
N GLY A 111 -17.86 9.66 18.66
CA GLY A 111 -18.51 10.38 17.57
C GLY A 111 -18.58 11.89 17.77
N TYR A 112 -18.89 12.55 16.67
CA TYR A 112 -19.17 13.97 16.62
C TYR A 112 -20.37 14.21 15.70
N ASN A 113 -21.38 14.89 16.21
CA ASN A 113 -22.52 15.31 15.42
C ASN A 113 -22.23 16.66 14.76
N ALA A 114 -22.13 16.67 13.43
CA ALA A 114 -21.81 17.86 12.65
C ALA A 114 -22.95 18.90 12.63
N ASP A 115 -24.21 18.46 12.61
CA ASP A 115 -25.38 19.34 12.60
C ASP A 115 -25.53 20.07 13.93
N GLU A 116 -25.33 19.35 15.04
CA GLU A 116 -25.40 19.90 16.40
C GLU A 116 -24.08 20.53 16.88
N LYS A 117 -22.98 20.34 16.12
CA LYS A 117 -21.61 20.72 16.50
C LYS A 117 -21.22 20.22 17.89
N ARG A 118 -21.52 18.94 18.17
CA ARG A 118 -21.42 18.36 19.50
C ARG A 118 -20.65 17.05 19.47
N VAL A 119 -19.70 16.93 20.39
CA VAL A 119 -18.96 15.69 20.65
C VAL A 119 -19.82 14.75 21.49
N ASP A 120 -19.79 13.46 21.19
CA ASP A 120 -20.50 12.46 21.98
C ASP A 120 -19.90 12.30 23.37
N ALA A 121 -20.76 11.96 24.34
CA ALA A 121 -20.35 11.74 25.73
C ALA A 121 -19.79 10.32 25.97
N SER A 122 -19.78 9.47 24.94
CA SER A 122 -19.23 8.11 24.99
C SER A 122 -17.81 8.11 24.43
N TYR A 123 -16.94 7.27 25.00
CA TYR A 123 -15.52 7.24 24.68
C TYR A 123 -15.08 5.84 24.31
N TYR A 124 -14.07 5.76 23.46
CA TYR A 124 -13.35 4.53 23.19
C TYR A 124 -12.36 4.25 24.33
N ASP A 125 -12.79 3.45 25.29
CA ASP A 125 -12.12 3.28 26.57
C ASP A 125 -11.60 1.88 26.84
N LEU A 126 -11.72 0.91 25.91
CA LEU A 126 -11.27 -0.47 26.10
C LEU A 126 -10.16 -0.87 25.14
N LEU A 127 -9.14 -1.55 25.67
CA LEU A 127 -7.97 -2.01 24.89
C LEU A 127 -8.31 -3.13 23.90
N ALA A 128 -9.26 -4.00 24.25
CA ALA A 128 -9.68 -5.10 23.39
C ALA A 128 -10.76 -4.64 22.40
N SER A 129 -10.47 -3.62 21.61
CA SER A 129 -11.36 -3.08 20.59
C SER A 129 -10.57 -2.57 19.38
N GLU A 130 -11.28 -2.21 18.30
CA GLU A 130 -10.73 -1.54 17.13
C GLU A 130 -10.09 -0.18 17.47
N ALA A 131 -10.52 0.45 18.56
CA ALA A 131 -9.98 1.74 19.00
C ALA A 131 -8.50 1.69 19.35
N ARG A 132 -7.97 0.51 19.69
CA ARG A 132 -6.53 0.34 19.90
C ARG A 132 -5.74 0.59 18.61
N LEU A 133 -6.28 0.17 17.45
CA LEU A 133 -5.62 0.40 16.17
C LEU A 133 -5.60 1.89 15.87
N CYS A 134 -6.73 2.56 16.09
CA CYS A 134 -6.84 4.01 15.94
C CYS A 134 -5.80 4.74 16.81
N ASN A 135 -5.71 4.40 18.10
CA ASN A 135 -4.70 4.97 19.00
C ASN A 135 -3.27 4.66 18.53
N PHE A 136 -2.99 3.43 18.10
CA PHE A 136 -1.67 3.04 17.62
C PHE A 136 -1.21 3.89 16.43
N VAL A 137 -2.07 4.03 15.41
CA VAL A 137 -1.77 4.83 14.21
C VAL A 137 -1.61 6.31 14.56
N ALA A 138 -2.53 6.88 15.33
CA ALA A 138 -2.49 8.29 15.70
C ALA A 138 -1.27 8.64 16.57
N ILE A 139 -0.84 7.73 17.47
CA ILE A 139 0.41 7.90 18.23
C ILE A 139 1.63 7.80 17.32
N ALA A 140 1.65 6.82 16.39
CA ALA A 140 2.75 6.66 15.44
C ALA A 140 2.91 7.87 14.49
N GLN A 141 1.80 8.53 14.15
CA GLN A 141 1.77 9.79 13.40
C GLN A 141 2.07 11.03 14.27
N GLY A 142 2.23 10.87 15.58
CA GLY A 142 2.51 11.98 16.52
C GLY A 142 1.30 12.87 16.82
N GLN A 143 0.09 12.44 16.47
CA GLN A 143 -1.14 13.21 16.65
C GLN A 143 -1.77 13.01 18.03
N LEU A 144 -1.49 11.88 18.68
CA LEU A 144 -1.91 11.61 20.06
C LEU A 144 -0.70 11.31 20.96
N PRO A 145 -0.79 11.67 22.25
CA PRO A 145 0.24 11.33 23.23
C PRO A 145 0.21 9.83 23.55
N GLN A 146 1.35 9.25 23.94
CA GLN A 146 1.44 7.81 24.25
C GLN A 146 0.55 7.39 25.42
N GLU A 147 0.25 8.33 26.32
CA GLU A 147 -0.62 8.16 27.47
C GLU A 147 -2.03 7.71 27.06
N SER A 148 -2.50 8.04 25.86
CA SER A 148 -3.80 7.58 25.34
C SER A 148 -3.87 6.05 25.25
N TRP A 149 -2.76 5.38 24.90
CA TRP A 149 -2.68 3.92 24.88
C TRP A 149 -2.84 3.31 26.28
N PHE A 150 -2.31 3.99 27.30
CA PHE A 150 -2.38 3.53 28.68
C PHE A 150 -3.73 3.82 29.32
N ALA A 151 -4.42 4.88 28.87
CA ALA A 151 -5.77 5.23 29.29
C ALA A 151 -6.83 4.20 28.86
N LEU A 152 -6.56 3.42 27.80
CA LEU A 152 -7.42 2.28 27.42
C LEU A 152 -7.51 1.25 28.56
N GLY A 153 -8.73 1.02 29.02
CA GLY A 153 -9.13 0.08 30.04
C GLY A 153 -8.79 -1.37 29.69
N ARG A 154 -8.40 -2.11 30.73
CA ARG A 154 -7.96 -3.52 30.65
C ARG A 154 -8.86 -4.41 31.52
N SER A 155 -10.15 -4.10 31.56
CA SER A 155 -11.14 -4.87 32.31
C SER A 155 -11.09 -6.32 31.86
N LEU A 156 -10.98 -7.24 32.82
CA LEU A 156 -10.90 -8.67 32.56
C LEU A 156 -12.26 -9.32 32.85
N THR A 157 -12.61 -10.29 32.02
CA THR A 157 -13.66 -11.27 32.30
C THR A 157 -13.09 -12.68 32.20
N THR A 158 -13.84 -13.69 32.64
CA THR A 158 -13.44 -15.09 32.54
C THR A 158 -14.27 -15.78 31.48
N ALA A 159 -13.62 -16.31 30.45
CA ALA A 159 -14.24 -17.14 29.42
C ALA A 159 -13.46 -18.45 29.31
N GLY A 160 -14.16 -19.59 29.34
CA GLY A 160 -13.51 -20.91 29.24
C GLY A 160 -12.46 -21.20 30.33
N GLY A 161 -12.50 -20.51 31.47
CA GLY A 161 -11.53 -20.64 32.56
C GLY A 161 -10.27 -19.77 32.43
N ASN A 162 -10.14 -19.01 31.35
CA ASN A 162 -9.00 -18.11 31.12
C ASN A 162 -9.42 -16.64 31.30
N PRO A 163 -8.51 -15.77 31.80
CA PRO A 163 -8.74 -14.34 31.84
C PRO A 163 -8.65 -13.78 30.42
N VAL A 164 -9.70 -13.08 30.01
CA VAL A 164 -9.80 -12.42 28.69
C VAL A 164 -10.16 -10.97 28.87
N LEU A 165 -9.62 -10.10 28.03
CA LEU A 165 -9.96 -8.68 28.04
C LEU A 165 -11.39 -8.48 27.54
N PHE A 166 -12.13 -7.64 28.26
CA PHE A 166 -13.49 -7.28 27.94
C PHE A 166 -13.53 -6.30 26.77
N SER A 167 -14.51 -6.50 25.88
CA SER A 167 -14.89 -5.55 24.82
C SER A 167 -16.37 -5.18 24.99
N TRP A 168 -16.78 -4.02 24.47
CA TRP A 168 -18.12 -3.47 24.63
C TRP A 168 -19.23 -4.43 24.18
N SER A 169 -19.20 -4.85 22.90
CA SER A 169 -20.18 -5.82 22.38
C SER A 169 -19.67 -7.26 22.39
N GLY A 170 -18.35 -7.43 22.51
CA GLY A 170 -17.71 -8.74 22.42
C GLY A 170 -17.74 -9.31 21.00
N SER A 171 -17.93 -8.48 19.98
CA SER A 171 -18.02 -8.94 18.60
C SER A 171 -16.65 -9.42 18.09
N MET A 172 -16.66 -10.38 17.17
CA MET A 172 -15.42 -10.85 16.53
C MET A 172 -14.67 -9.70 15.83
N PHE A 173 -15.39 -8.69 15.34
CA PHE A 173 -14.77 -7.54 14.69
C PHE A 173 -13.86 -6.76 15.65
N GLU A 174 -14.35 -6.42 16.85
CA GLU A 174 -13.60 -5.66 17.86
C GLU A 174 -12.27 -6.36 18.22
N TYR A 175 -12.28 -7.70 18.33
CA TYR A 175 -11.11 -8.48 18.67
C TYR A 175 -10.16 -8.73 17.50
N LEU A 176 -10.69 -9.06 16.31
CA LEU A 176 -9.90 -9.55 15.17
C LEU A 176 -9.45 -8.44 14.22
N MET A 177 -10.20 -7.35 14.08
CA MET A 177 -9.85 -6.27 13.14
C MET A 177 -8.44 -5.73 13.39
N PRO A 178 -8.02 -5.48 14.64
CA PRO A 178 -6.66 -5.02 14.85
C PRO A 178 -5.57 -6.04 14.48
N LEU A 179 -5.87 -7.35 14.47
CA LEU A 179 -4.90 -8.41 14.10
C LEU A 179 -4.59 -8.45 12.60
N LEU A 180 -5.38 -7.76 11.77
CA LEU A 180 -5.09 -7.64 10.34
C LEU A 180 -3.82 -6.84 10.05
N VAL A 181 -3.43 -5.96 10.98
CA VAL A 181 -2.35 -5.00 10.80
C VAL A 181 -1.38 -4.94 11.97
N MET A 182 -1.83 -5.24 13.19
CA MET A 182 -0.99 -5.26 14.38
C MET A 182 -0.51 -6.69 14.69
N PRO A 183 0.79 -6.90 14.94
CA PRO A 183 1.28 -8.20 15.36
C PRO A 183 0.70 -8.59 16.72
N ASN A 184 0.41 -9.88 16.90
CA ASN A 184 0.09 -10.46 18.20
C ASN A 184 1.36 -11.03 18.84
N PHE A 185 1.48 -10.87 20.16
CA PHE A 185 2.66 -11.31 20.92
C PHE A 185 2.27 -12.37 21.93
N LYS A 186 2.93 -13.54 21.83
CA LYS A 186 2.63 -14.70 22.70
C LYS A 186 2.75 -14.36 24.18
N ASN A 187 1.91 -14.99 25.00
CA ASN A 187 1.88 -14.85 26.46
C ASN A 187 1.56 -13.43 26.95
N THR A 188 0.88 -12.62 26.13
CA THR A 188 0.32 -11.33 26.56
C THR A 188 -1.16 -11.47 26.91
N LEU A 189 -1.71 -10.50 27.64
CA LEU A 189 -3.16 -10.48 27.91
C LEU A 189 -3.99 -10.44 26.62
N LEU A 190 -3.48 -9.76 25.59
CA LEU A 190 -4.11 -9.74 24.27
C LEU A 190 -4.10 -11.12 23.63
N ASP A 191 -2.96 -11.82 23.65
CA ASP A 191 -2.84 -13.19 23.13
C ASP A 191 -3.81 -14.16 23.82
N GLN A 192 -3.93 -14.07 25.15
CA GLN A 192 -4.89 -14.87 25.92
C GLN A 192 -6.36 -14.56 25.58
N THR A 193 -6.64 -13.35 25.09
CA THR A 193 -8.00 -12.92 24.70
C THR A 193 -8.47 -13.54 23.39
N TYR A 194 -7.55 -14.06 22.56
CA TYR A 194 -7.86 -14.63 21.24
C TYR A 194 -7.93 -16.15 21.20
N LEU A 195 -7.70 -16.81 22.33
CA LEU A 195 -7.70 -18.27 22.49
C LEU A 195 -9.06 -18.76 22.99
#